data_AF-A0AAW5W3F1-F1
#
_entry.id   AF-A0AAW5W3F1-F1
#
_cell.length_a   1.000
_cell.length_b   1.000
_cell.length_c   1.000
_cell.angle_alpha   90.00
_cell.angle_beta   90.00
_cell.angle_gamma   90.00
#
_symmetry.space_group_name_H-M   'P 1'
#
loop_
_entity.id
_entity.type
_entity.pdbx_description
1 polymer ?
#
loop_
_entity_poly.entity_id
_entity_poly.type
_entity_poly.pdbx_seq_one_letter_code
_entity_poly.pdbx_strand_id
1 'polypeptide(L)'
;MVMRVVLILLLLSSGSVAAALPARYMQTTEAAAVWAPIGDKMVTVGNIRAGQILAVEPIAADYYEFTFGLGTGFIDKGHLEPVQGRQKVDDGLGDLNKPLSNQNLITWKDTPVYNAPDVGSAPFGVLADNLRYPIISKLKDRLNQTWYQIRIGGRLAYISALDAQEDNGIPVLTYHHILRDEENTRFRHTSTTTSVRAFSNQMTWLRDMGYTTLTMYQLEGYLNNRANLPARSVVITFDDGLKSVSRYAHPVLKQYGFKATAFIISSRIKRHPQKWDPKSLQFMSISELEGIKDVFDFQSHTHFLHRVDGQRRPILLSRSYHNILFDFEHSRRALGQFNRHVLYLSYPFGGYNATAVKAAHDAGFHLAVTTVKGKVKPGDNPMLLKRLYILRTDSLETMSRLIVNQPQG
;
A
#
# COMPACT_ATOMS: atom_id res chain seq x y z
N MET A 1 28.56 19.41 15.98
CA MET A 1 27.26 19.16 15.32
C MET A 1 26.77 17.80 15.80
N VAL A 2 25.98 17.79 16.87
CA VAL A 2 25.57 16.55 17.57
C VAL A 2 24.28 16.07 16.92
N MET A 3 24.34 14.93 16.23
CA MET A 3 23.18 14.27 15.63
C MET A 3 22.31 13.70 16.77
N ARG A 4 21.25 14.41 17.15
CA ARG A 4 20.26 13.89 18.12
C ARG A 4 19.49 12.75 17.44
N VAL A 5 19.72 11.54 17.91
CA VAL A 5 18.94 10.35 17.53
C VAL A 5 17.53 10.54 18.08
N VAL A 6 16.57 10.73 17.19
CA VAL A 6 15.15 10.86 17.50
C VAL A 6 14.60 9.46 17.80
N LEU A 7 14.33 9.18 19.08
CA LEU A 7 13.62 7.98 19.51
C LEU A 7 12.18 8.37 19.87
N ILE A 8 11.28 8.36 18.88
CA ILE A 8 9.84 8.53 19.14
C ILE A 8 9.29 7.15 19.50
N LEU A 9 8.95 6.96 20.78
CA LEU A 9 8.15 5.82 21.20
C LEU A 9 6.79 5.91 20.53
N LEU A 10 6.43 4.91 19.73
CA LEU A 10 5.06 4.66 19.30
C LEU A 10 4.21 4.32 20.54
N LEU A 11 3.58 5.34 21.11
CA LEU A 11 2.49 5.16 22.06
C LEU A 11 1.29 4.59 21.29
N LEU A 12 1.03 3.30 21.52
CA LEU A 12 -0.25 2.67 21.18
C LEU A 12 -1.36 3.46 21.88
N SER A 13 -2.17 4.17 21.09
CA SER A 13 -3.29 4.96 21.59
C SER A 13 -4.39 4.05 22.13
N SER A 14 -4.41 3.84 23.44
CA SER A 14 -5.64 3.52 24.16
C SER A 14 -6.58 4.70 24.02
N GLY A 15 -7.77 4.47 23.47
CA GLY A 15 -8.77 5.50 23.22
C GLY A 15 -9.16 6.28 24.48
N SER A 16 -8.60 7.48 24.62
CA SER A 16 -9.20 8.56 25.38
C SER A 16 -9.41 9.71 24.41
N VAL A 17 -10.68 10.07 24.17
CA VAL A 17 -11.05 11.27 23.41
C VAL A 17 -10.69 12.47 24.27
N ALA A 18 -9.42 12.88 24.25
CA ALA A 18 -9.03 14.20 24.70
C ALA A 18 -9.64 15.20 23.70
N ALA A 19 -10.41 16.15 24.19
CA ALA A 19 -10.95 17.22 23.37
C ALA A 19 -9.79 17.96 22.69
N ALA A 20 -9.74 17.91 21.36
CA ALA A 20 -8.72 18.62 20.58
C ALA A 20 -8.81 20.11 20.91
N LEU A 21 -7.69 20.70 21.34
CA LEU A 21 -7.58 22.15 21.47
C LEU A 21 -7.76 22.77 20.08
N PRO A 22 -8.39 23.93 19.94
CA PRO A 22 -8.54 24.57 18.63
C PRO A 22 -7.16 24.80 18.01
N ALA A 23 -7.01 24.39 16.74
CA ALA A 23 -5.77 24.54 15.99
C ALA A 23 -5.25 25.99 16.07
N ARG A 24 -3.95 26.12 16.36
CA ARG A 24 -3.27 27.41 16.44
C ARG A 24 -2.62 27.71 15.10
N TYR A 25 -2.83 28.91 14.58
CA TYR A 25 -2.09 29.37 13.42
C TYR A 25 -0.71 29.87 13.88
N MET A 26 0.33 29.20 13.40
CA MET A 26 1.72 29.53 13.67
C MET A 26 2.44 29.82 12.36
N GLN A 27 3.45 30.69 12.41
CA GLN A 27 4.26 31.08 11.26
C GLN A 27 5.68 30.52 11.40
N THR A 28 6.22 29.99 10.32
CA THR A 28 7.63 29.55 10.28
C THR A 28 8.58 30.74 10.31
N THR A 29 9.55 30.71 11.21
CA THR A 29 10.57 31.78 11.34
C THR A 29 11.75 31.58 10.39
N GLU A 30 12.03 30.33 10.03
CA GLU A 30 13.07 29.91 9.10
C GLU A 30 12.62 28.71 8.27
N ALA A 31 13.48 28.20 7.38
CA ALA A 31 13.19 26.96 6.67
C ALA A 31 13.25 25.77 7.64
N ALA A 32 12.11 25.09 7.81
CA ALA A 32 11.94 24.04 8.80
C ALA A 32 11.69 22.69 8.13
N ALA A 33 12.41 21.65 8.57
CA ALA A 33 12.14 20.29 8.12
C ALA A 33 10.77 19.80 8.62
N VAL A 34 10.11 19.01 7.79
CA VAL A 34 8.87 18.33 8.13
C VAL A 34 9.12 16.83 8.20
N TRP A 35 8.63 16.21 9.25
CA TRP A 35 8.62 14.75 9.40
C TRP A 35 7.21 14.20 9.30
N ALA A 36 7.03 13.02 8.73
CA ALA A 36 5.74 12.35 8.73
C ALA A 36 5.92 10.82 8.71
N PRO A 37 4.93 10.06 9.22
CA PRO A 37 4.90 8.62 9.05
C PRO A 37 4.52 8.31 7.60
N ILE A 38 5.42 7.63 6.90
CA ILE A 38 5.23 7.12 5.54
C ILE A 38 5.31 5.59 5.62
N GLY A 39 4.16 4.92 5.52
CA GLY A 39 4.04 3.53 5.94
C GLY A 39 4.45 3.38 7.41
N ASP A 40 5.39 2.47 7.70
CA ASP A 40 5.85 2.19 9.07
C ASP A 40 7.08 3.01 9.49
N LYS A 41 7.49 4.00 8.68
CA LYS A 41 8.72 4.78 8.90
C LYS A 41 8.40 6.26 9.13
N MET A 42 8.98 6.83 10.18
CA MET A 42 9.11 8.28 10.31
C MET A 42 10.25 8.76 9.40
N VAL A 43 9.93 9.62 8.44
CA VAL A 43 10.92 10.16 7.50
C VAL A 43 10.77 11.67 7.36
N THR A 44 11.84 12.33 6.95
CA THR A 44 11.77 13.73 6.50
C THR A 44 11.02 13.76 5.17
N VAL A 45 9.91 14.48 5.10
CA VAL A 45 9.04 14.56 3.92
C VAL A 45 9.18 15.87 3.16
N GLY A 46 10.15 16.69 3.56
CA GLY A 46 10.48 17.95 2.91
C GLY A 46 10.73 19.06 3.92
N ASN A 47 10.51 20.29 3.47
CA ASN A 47 10.62 21.47 4.31
C ASN A 47 9.55 22.51 3.97
N ILE A 48 9.29 23.39 4.92
CA ILE A 48 8.44 24.57 4.78
C ILE A 48 9.36 25.78 4.94
N ARG A 49 9.32 26.71 3.99
CA ARG A 49 10.18 27.91 4.02
C ARG A 49 9.76 28.87 5.13
N ALA A 50 10.59 29.86 5.42
CA ALA A 50 10.25 30.95 6.33
C ALA A 50 8.99 31.72 5.87
N GLY A 51 8.25 32.25 6.82
CA GLY A 51 7.07 33.10 6.60
C GLY A 51 5.80 32.35 6.20
N GLN A 52 5.75 31.02 6.31
CA GLN A 52 4.56 30.24 5.99
C GLN A 52 3.70 30.02 7.22
N ILE A 53 2.39 30.22 7.07
CA ILE A 53 1.41 29.99 8.12
C ILE A 53 0.86 28.58 8.03
N LEU A 54 0.78 27.89 9.17
CA LEU A 54 0.22 26.55 9.33
C LEU A 54 -0.76 26.52 10.49
N ALA A 55 -1.86 25.80 10.33
CA ALA A 55 -2.70 25.34 11.43
C ALA A 55 -2.01 24.13 12.07
N VAL A 56 -1.65 24.27 13.35
CA VAL A 56 -0.91 23.25 14.10
C VAL A 56 -1.55 22.97 15.47
N GLU A 57 -1.28 21.78 16.01
CA GLU A 57 -1.70 21.33 17.33
C GLU A 57 -0.49 20.88 18.16
N PRO A 58 -0.39 21.27 19.45
CA PRO A 58 0.72 20.84 20.30
C PRO A 58 0.51 19.39 20.75
N ILE A 59 1.45 18.50 20.38
CA ILE A 59 1.38 17.07 20.76
C ILE A 59 2.46 16.65 21.77
N ALA A 60 3.60 17.35 21.79
CA ALA A 60 4.71 17.05 22.70
C ALA A 60 5.35 18.34 23.22
N ALA A 61 6.39 18.24 24.05
CA ALA A 61 7.16 19.40 24.51
C ALA A 61 7.75 20.17 23.32
N ASP A 62 8.35 19.46 22.36
CA ASP A 62 9.22 20.05 21.33
C ASP A 62 8.62 20.06 19.91
N TYR A 63 7.46 19.42 19.71
CA TYR A 63 6.84 19.33 18.37
C TYR A 63 5.40 19.80 18.33
N TYR A 64 5.08 20.42 17.21
CA TYR A 64 3.72 20.60 16.73
C TYR A 64 3.39 19.51 15.70
N GLU A 65 2.13 19.11 15.66
CA GLU A 65 1.57 18.31 14.58
C GLU A 65 0.61 19.11 13.70
N PHE A 66 0.45 18.70 12.45
CA PHE A 66 -0.47 19.31 11.51
C PHE A 66 -0.90 18.32 10.42
N THR A 67 -1.97 18.64 9.69
CA THR A 67 -2.43 17.79 8.60
C THR A 67 -1.43 17.76 7.44
N PHE A 68 -0.96 16.56 7.09
CA PHE A 68 -0.04 16.34 5.98
C PHE A 68 -0.50 15.13 5.16
N GLY A 69 -0.89 15.37 3.92
CA GLY A 69 -1.44 14.37 3.02
C GLY A 69 -2.70 13.72 3.59
N LEU A 70 -2.66 12.40 3.75
CA LEU A 70 -3.70 11.56 4.33
C LEU A 70 -3.51 11.28 5.83
N GLY A 71 -2.53 11.95 6.46
CA GLY A 71 -2.19 11.74 7.86
C GLY A 71 -1.60 13.01 8.49
N THR A 72 -0.58 12.80 9.32
CA THR A 72 -0.01 13.84 10.17
C THR A 72 1.43 14.15 9.79
N GLY A 73 1.77 15.43 9.79
CA GLY A 73 3.14 15.95 9.71
C GLY A 73 3.54 16.57 11.03
N PHE A 74 4.85 16.60 11.30
CA PHE A 74 5.45 17.13 12.50
C PHE A 74 6.49 18.18 12.15
N ILE A 75 6.56 19.22 12.97
CA ILE A 75 7.49 20.34 12.83
C ILE A 75 7.94 20.78 14.23
N ASP A 76 9.22 21.09 14.37
CA ASP A 76 9.81 21.51 15.64
C ASP A 76 9.25 22.88 16.06
N LYS A 77 8.90 23.02 17.35
CA LYS A 77 8.33 24.26 17.89
C LYS A 77 9.30 25.44 17.80
N GLY A 78 10.60 25.20 17.85
CA GLY A 78 11.64 26.23 17.77
C GLY A 78 11.65 26.97 16.43
N HIS A 79 11.05 26.41 15.39
CA HIS A 79 10.95 27.04 14.08
C HIS A 79 9.61 27.76 13.84
N LEU A 80 8.76 27.88 14.88
CA LEU A 80 7.42 28.43 14.76
C LEU A 80 7.15 29.51 15.80
N GLU A 81 6.55 30.62 15.37
CA GLU A 81 6.06 31.68 16.24
C GLU A 81 4.56 31.94 16.04
N PRO A 82 3.85 32.49 17.05
CA PRO A 82 2.46 32.88 16.87
C PRO A 82 2.34 33.93 15.76
N VAL A 83 1.35 33.75 14.87
CA VAL A 83 1.04 34.71 13.82
C VAL A 83 0.72 36.08 14.44
N GLN A 84 1.41 37.13 13.99
CA GLN A 84 1.13 38.49 14.43
C GLN A 84 -0.02 39.11 13.62
N GLY A 85 -1.05 39.62 14.31
CA GLY A 85 -2.20 40.29 13.68
C GLY A 85 -3.24 39.35 13.09
N ARG A 86 -4.12 39.88 12.22
CA ARG A 86 -5.19 39.11 11.54
C ARG A 86 -4.70 38.57 10.19
N GLN A 87 -3.66 37.74 10.16
CA GLN A 87 -3.41 36.95 8.95
C GLN A 87 -4.33 35.73 8.95
N LYS A 88 -5.14 35.60 7.90
CA LYS A 88 -6.00 34.43 7.67
C LYS A 88 -5.44 33.64 6.50
N VAL A 89 -5.56 32.32 6.60
CA VAL A 89 -5.41 31.45 5.44
C VAL A 89 -6.51 31.80 4.44
N ASP A 90 -6.13 32.06 3.19
CA ASP A 90 -7.08 32.32 2.11
C ASP A 90 -7.76 31.01 1.70
N ASP A 91 -9.09 30.97 1.86
CA ASP A 91 -9.98 29.87 1.44
C ASP A 91 -11.34 30.43 1.01
N GLY A 92 -11.33 31.50 0.21
CA GLY A 92 -12.56 32.19 -0.21
C GLY A 92 -13.61 31.30 -0.90
N LEU A 93 -13.19 30.12 -1.41
CA LEU A 93 -14.05 29.15 -2.08
C LEU A 93 -14.44 27.93 -1.21
N GLY A 94 -13.97 27.88 0.05
CA GLY A 94 -14.23 26.74 0.94
C GLY A 94 -13.55 25.44 0.46
N ASP A 95 -12.48 25.56 -0.32
CA ASP A 95 -11.73 24.45 -0.91
C ASP A 95 -11.05 23.59 0.15
N LEU A 96 -10.78 24.11 1.36
CA LEU A 96 -10.25 23.33 2.47
C LEU A 96 -11.23 22.30 3.02
N ASN A 97 -12.52 22.47 2.77
CA ASN A 97 -13.58 21.57 3.25
C ASN A 97 -14.06 20.58 2.18
N LYS A 98 -13.55 20.67 0.94
CA LYS A 98 -13.89 19.73 -0.12
C LYS A 98 -13.46 18.30 0.24
N PRO A 99 -14.24 17.25 -0.10
CA PRO A 99 -13.76 15.87 -0.02
C PRO A 99 -12.53 15.66 -0.91
N LEU A 100 -11.66 14.72 -0.55
CA LEU A 100 -10.53 14.34 -1.40
C LEU A 100 -11.01 13.65 -2.67
N SER A 101 -10.34 13.91 -3.80
CA SER A 101 -10.80 13.51 -5.14
C SER A 101 -10.57 12.03 -5.51
N ASN A 102 -10.16 11.17 -4.55
CA ASN A 102 -9.62 9.82 -4.79
C ASN A 102 -8.44 9.78 -5.80
N GLN A 103 -7.86 10.93 -6.13
CA GLN A 103 -6.67 11.06 -6.95
C GLN A 103 -5.50 11.46 -6.08
N ASN A 104 -4.34 10.88 -6.37
CA ASN A 104 -3.08 11.25 -5.77
C ASN A 104 -2.10 11.68 -6.85
N LEU A 105 -1.15 12.51 -6.45
CA LEU A 105 0.10 12.70 -7.18
C LEU A 105 1.21 11.87 -6.52
N ILE A 106 2.28 11.64 -7.27
CA ILE A 106 3.54 11.13 -6.77
C ILE A 106 4.70 12.07 -7.11
N THR A 107 5.68 12.15 -6.22
CA THR A 107 6.95 12.86 -6.44
C THR A 107 8.05 11.85 -6.80
N TRP A 108 8.90 12.18 -7.79
CA TRP A 108 10.07 11.35 -8.17
C TRP A 108 11.42 12.07 -7.95
N LYS A 109 11.34 13.33 -7.52
CA LYS A 109 12.43 14.21 -7.13
C LYS A 109 11.88 15.12 -6.03
N ASP A 110 12.75 15.89 -5.40
CA ASP A 110 12.32 17.00 -4.55
C ASP A 110 11.47 17.97 -5.38
N THR A 111 10.22 18.15 -4.98
CA THR A 111 9.18 18.85 -5.73
C THR A 111 8.86 20.17 -5.04
N PRO A 112 9.10 21.32 -5.71
CA PRO A 112 8.72 22.62 -5.19
C PRO A 112 7.22 22.74 -4.98
N VAL A 113 6.84 23.39 -3.88
CA VAL A 113 5.45 23.70 -3.54
C VAL A 113 5.30 25.22 -3.50
N TYR A 114 4.19 25.73 -4.03
CA TYR A 114 3.93 27.15 -4.22
C TYR A 114 2.71 27.63 -3.45
N ASN A 115 2.68 28.93 -3.15
CA ASN A 115 1.56 29.60 -2.49
C ASN A 115 0.39 29.88 -3.42
N ALA A 116 0.62 29.93 -4.74
CA ALA A 116 -0.39 30.09 -5.78
C ALA A 116 -0.03 29.19 -7.00
N PRO A 117 -0.98 28.88 -7.89
CA PRO A 117 -0.72 28.12 -9.11
C PRO A 117 -0.02 28.99 -10.17
N ASP A 118 1.17 29.47 -9.85
CA ASP A 118 2.02 30.32 -10.68
C ASP A 118 3.48 30.08 -10.27
N VAL A 119 4.35 29.80 -11.25
CA VAL A 119 5.78 29.56 -11.00
C VAL A 119 6.51 30.80 -10.46
N GLY A 120 5.96 32.00 -10.70
CA GLY A 120 6.44 33.25 -10.12
C GLY A 120 5.94 33.51 -8.70
N SER A 121 5.04 32.66 -8.17
CA SER A 121 4.57 32.75 -6.79
C SER A 121 5.70 32.47 -5.81
N ALA A 122 5.65 33.10 -4.63
CA ALA A 122 6.54 32.77 -3.55
C ALA A 122 6.44 31.27 -3.21
N PRO A 123 7.57 30.54 -3.18
CA PRO A 123 7.56 29.12 -2.83
C PRO A 123 7.15 28.94 -1.38
N PHE A 124 6.24 28.00 -1.17
CA PHE A 124 5.82 27.53 0.15
C PHE A 124 6.91 26.67 0.79
N GLY A 125 7.51 25.77 0.01
CA GLY A 125 8.37 24.72 0.54
C GLY A 125 8.78 23.71 -0.53
N VAL A 126 9.21 22.55 -0.08
CA VAL A 126 9.58 21.42 -0.92
C VAL A 126 8.96 20.17 -0.32
N LEU A 127 8.33 19.33 -1.16
CA LEU A 127 8.05 17.93 -0.82
C LEU A 127 9.20 17.07 -1.27
N ALA A 128 9.63 16.14 -0.41
CA ALA A 128 10.67 15.18 -0.76
C ALA A 128 10.24 14.27 -1.92
N ASP A 129 11.21 13.62 -2.55
CA ASP A 129 10.95 12.55 -3.51
C ASP A 129 10.21 11.35 -2.89
N ASN A 130 9.70 10.47 -3.76
CA ASN A 130 9.07 9.21 -3.38
C ASN A 130 7.86 9.35 -2.44
N LEU A 131 7.13 10.47 -2.50
CA LEU A 131 5.90 10.70 -1.74
C LEU A 131 4.68 10.50 -2.62
N ARG A 132 3.61 9.99 -2.01
CA ARG A 132 2.25 10.01 -2.58
C ARG A 132 1.42 11.00 -1.80
N TYR A 133 0.74 11.90 -2.51
CA TYR A 133 0.00 13.00 -1.88
C TYR A 133 -1.38 13.19 -2.52
N PRO A 134 -2.45 13.40 -1.75
CA PRO A 134 -3.79 13.58 -2.28
C PRO A 134 -3.98 14.89 -3.03
N ILE A 135 -4.67 14.82 -4.17
CA ILE A 135 -5.06 15.96 -4.99
C ILE A 135 -6.47 16.41 -4.58
N ILE A 136 -6.65 17.71 -4.36
CA ILE A 136 -7.98 18.32 -4.15
C ILE A 136 -8.61 18.63 -5.50
N SER A 137 -7.89 19.36 -6.34
CA SER A 137 -8.34 19.74 -7.67
C SER A 137 -7.16 19.96 -8.62
N LYS A 138 -7.47 20.10 -9.91
CA LYS A 138 -6.52 20.46 -10.95
C LYS A 138 -6.92 21.81 -11.51
N LEU A 139 -5.96 22.72 -11.62
CA LEU A 139 -6.15 24.06 -12.12
C LEU A 139 -5.25 24.29 -13.34
N LYS A 140 -5.61 25.30 -14.12
CA LYS A 140 -4.75 25.80 -15.18
C LYS A 140 -4.44 27.27 -14.92
N ASP A 141 -3.18 27.64 -15.10
CA ASP A 141 -2.77 29.04 -15.04
C ASP A 141 -3.01 29.77 -16.37
N ARG A 142 -2.58 31.03 -16.44
CA ARG A 142 -2.72 31.88 -17.64
C ARG A 142 -1.94 31.38 -18.85
N LEU A 143 -0.92 30.54 -18.63
CA LEU A 143 -0.11 29.91 -19.67
C LEU A 143 -0.62 28.50 -20.01
N ASN A 144 -1.80 28.11 -19.50
CA ASN A 144 -2.42 26.81 -19.71
C ASN A 144 -1.58 25.64 -19.14
N GLN A 145 -0.65 25.93 -18.20
CA GLN A 145 0.08 24.91 -17.44
C GLN A 145 -0.81 24.35 -16.33
N THR A 146 -0.76 23.03 -16.14
CA THR A 146 -1.56 22.33 -15.14
C THR A 146 -0.90 22.38 -13.76
N TRP A 147 -1.71 22.63 -12.75
CA TRP A 147 -1.32 22.68 -11.34
C TRP A 147 -2.19 21.74 -10.50
N TYR A 148 -1.56 20.99 -9.61
CA TYR A 148 -2.24 20.21 -8.58
C TYR A 148 -2.45 21.08 -7.34
N GLN A 149 -3.71 21.29 -6.95
CA GLN A 149 -4.06 21.91 -5.68
C GLN A 149 -4.07 20.84 -4.59
N ILE A 150 -3.33 21.08 -3.51
CA ILE A 150 -3.17 20.19 -2.36
C ILE A 150 -3.46 20.93 -1.04
N ARG A 151 -3.60 20.16 0.04
CA ARG A 151 -3.78 20.66 1.41
C ARG A 151 -2.56 20.35 2.26
N ILE A 152 -2.03 21.33 2.98
CA ILE A 152 -0.96 21.14 3.95
C ILE A 152 -1.15 22.11 5.11
N GLY A 153 -1.13 21.61 6.34
CA GLY A 153 -1.23 22.43 7.56
C GLY A 153 -2.41 23.38 7.56
N GLY A 154 -3.60 22.91 7.18
CA GLY A 154 -4.83 23.73 7.18
C GLY A 154 -4.87 24.84 6.13
N ARG A 155 -4.07 24.74 5.06
CA ARG A 155 -4.09 25.70 3.94
C ARG A 155 -3.90 25.03 2.58
N LEU A 156 -4.20 25.79 1.53
CA LEU A 156 -3.96 25.40 0.16
C LEU A 156 -2.50 25.64 -0.23
N ALA A 157 -1.99 24.74 -1.05
CA ALA A 157 -0.69 24.82 -1.68
C ALA A 157 -0.76 24.18 -3.08
N TYR A 158 0.21 24.50 -3.93
CA TYR A 158 0.15 24.16 -5.35
C TYR A 158 1.44 23.51 -5.83
N ILE A 159 1.30 22.48 -6.64
CA ILE A 159 2.42 21.77 -7.26
C ILE A 159 2.25 21.81 -8.78
N SER A 160 3.31 22.15 -9.50
CA SER A 160 3.33 22.09 -10.96
C SER A 160 3.22 20.65 -11.44
N ALA A 161 2.38 20.38 -12.44
CA ALA A 161 2.30 19.05 -13.07
C ALA A 161 3.58 18.67 -13.87
N LEU A 162 4.54 19.59 -14.02
CA LEU A 162 5.86 19.29 -14.58
C LEU A 162 6.81 18.63 -13.55
N ASP A 163 6.51 18.77 -12.26
CA ASP A 163 7.37 18.31 -11.16
C ASP A 163 6.76 17.17 -10.34
N ALA A 164 5.53 16.76 -10.67
CA ALA A 164 4.81 15.65 -10.06
C ALA A 164 3.94 14.92 -11.09
N GLN A 165 3.62 13.66 -10.81
CA GLN A 165 2.93 12.76 -11.73
C GLN A 165 1.64 12.31 -11.08
N GLU A 166 0.58 12.10 -11.86
CA GLU A 166 -0.61 11.43 -11.34
C GLU A 166 -0.29 9.99 -10.97
N ASP A 167 -0.83 9.55 -9.84
CA ASP A 167 -0.70 8.18 -9.36
C ASP A 167 -1.58 7.23 -10.18
N ASN A 168 -0.94 6.32 -10.89
CA ASN A 168 -1.63 5.28 -11.66
C ASN A 168 -1.97 4.03 -10.83
N GLY A 169 -1.78 4.09 -9.52
CA GLY A 169 -2.22 3.09 -8.55
C GLY A 169 -1.10 2.16 -8.10
N ILE A 170 -1.40 1.37 -7.08
CA ILE A 170 -0.45 0.43 -6.47
C ILE A 170 -0.55 -0.93 -7.17
N PRO A 171 0.56 -1.46 -7.70
CA PRO A 171 0.60 -2.81 -8.26
C PRO A 171 0.49 -3.87 -7.15
N VAL A 172 -0.39 -4.85 -7.37
CA VAL A 172 -0.53 -6.04 -6.51
C VAL A 172 -0.09 -7.26 -7.30
N LEU A 173 1.12 -7.75 -7.05
CA LEU A 173 1.73 -8.86 -7.77
C LEU A 173 1.17 -10.20 -7.27
N THR A 174 0.96 -11.14 -8.20
CA THR A 174 0.50 -12.50 -7.89
C THR A 174 1.49 -13.54 -8.33
N TYR A 175 1.91 -14.37 -7.38
CA TYR A 175 2.76 -15.55 -7.56
C TYR A 175 2.04 -16.80 -7.03
N HIS A 176 2.51 -17.99 -7.41
CA HIS A 176 1.97 -19.27 -6.89
C HIS A 176 3.12 -20.23 -6.56
N HIS A 177 3.61 -20.95 -7.57
CA HIS A 177 4.64 -21.97 -7.39
C HIS A 177 6.01 -21.38 -7.73
N ILE A 178 7.01 -21.63 -6.89
CA ILE A 178 8.41 -21.32 -7.19
C ILE A 178 9.22 -22.62 -7.26
N LEU A 179 9.96 -22.86 -8.34
CA LEU A 179 10.83 -24.03 -8.46
C LEU A 179 12.20 -23.63 -9.00
N ARG A 180 13.23 -24.42 -8.68
CA ARG A 180 14.50 -24.28 -9.40
C ARG A 180 14.34 -24.79 -10.82
N ASP A 181 15.12 -24.27 -11.76
CA ASP A 181 14.99 -24.64 -13.18
C ASP A 181 15.25 -26.15 -13.37
N GLU A 182 16.24 -26.70 -12.68
CA GLU A 182 16.59 -28.12 -12.70
C GLU A 182 15.54 -29.04 -12.06
N GLU A 183 14.73 -28.51 -11.13
CA GLU A 183 13.65 -29.24 -10.47
C GLU A 183 12.35 -29.23 -11.28
N ASN A 184 12.18 -28.21 -12.13
CA ASN A 184 10.92 -27.94 -12.82
C ASN A 184 10.71 -28.82 -14.07
N THR A 185 10.68 -30.13 -13.89
CA THR A 185 10.42 -31.05 -15.00
C THR A 185 8.93 -31.14 -15.34
N ARG A 186 8.06 -31.10 -14.33
CA ARG A 186 6.60 -31.32 -14.48
C ARG A 186 5.81 -30.04 -14.77
N PHE A 187 6.23 -28.90 -14.22
CA PHE A 187 5.47 -27.64 -14.28
C PHE A 187 6.10 -26.62 -15.24
N ARG A 188 7.03 -27.05 -16.12
CA ARG A 188 7.73 -26.19 -17.08
C ARG A 188 6.83 -25.42 -18.05
N HIS A 189 5.61 -25.89 -18.27
CA HIS A 189 4.62 -25.24 -19.13
C HIS A 189 3.45 -24.63 -18.34
N THR A 190 3.50 -24.65 -17.01
CA THR A 190 2.51 -24.02 -16.15
C THR A 190 2.82 -22.53 -16.02
N SER A 191 1.90 -21.68 -16.48
CA SER A 191 2.09 -20.23 -16.52
C SER A 191 2.33 -19.59 -15.15
N THR A 192 1.82 -20.20 -14.08
CA THR A 192 1.93 -19.73 -12.68
C THR A 192 3.10 -20.34 -11.91
N THR A 193 4.04 -20.99 -12.58
CA THR A 193 5.29 -21.48 -11.98
C THR A 193 6.45 -20.55 -12.34
N THR A 194 7.00 -19.86 -11.35
CA THR A 194 8.14 -18.94 -11.50
C THR A 194 9.43 -19.64 -11.11
N SER A 195 10.54 -19.41 -11.83
CA SER A 195 11.82 -19.97 -11.39
C SER A 195 12.40 -19.18 -10.22
N VAL A 196 13.19 -19.83 -9.35
CA VAL A 196 13.91 -19.16 -8.25
C VAL A 196 14.79 -18.04 -8.79
N ARG A 197 15.46 -18.25 -9.94
CA ARG A 197 16.29 -17.24 -10.61
C ARG A 197 15.46 -16.02 -11.03
N ALA A 198 14.32 -16.25 -11.69
CA ALA A 198 13.44 -15.16 -12.12
C ALA A 198 12.93 -14.37 -10.91
N PHE A 199 12.41 -15.06 -9.89
CA PHE A 199 11.92 -14.43 -8.67
C PHE A 199 13.01 -13.60 -7.96
N SER A 200 14.22 -14.14 -7.83
CA SER A 200 15.35 -13.42 -7.21
C SER A 200 15.72 -12.15 -7.98
N ASN A 201 15.77 -12.22 -9.31
CA ASN A 201 16.04 -11.05 -10.16
C ASN A 201 14.94 -9.99 -10.05
N GLN A 202 13.68 -10.42 -9.97
CA GLN A 202 12.53 -9.54 -9.78
C GLN A 202 12.59 -8.81 -8.43
N MET A 203 12.90 -9.51 -7.34
CA MET A 203 13.05 -8.90 -6.01
C MET A 203 14.27 -7.97 -5.93
N THR A 204 15.39 -8.37 -6.56
CA THR A 204 16.60 -7.54 -6.71
C THR A 204 16.26 -6.21 -7.39
N TRP A 205 15.53 -6.26 -8.51
CA TRP A 205 15.11 -5.06 -9.23
C TRP A 205 14.19 -4.16 -8.41
N LEU A 206 13.22 -4.73 -7.68
CA LEU A 206 12.37 -3.94 -6.79
C LEU A 206 13.20 -3.17 -5.75
N ARG A 207 14.16 -3.83 -5.12
CA ARG A 207 15.08 -3.21 -4.15
C ARG A 207 15.90 -2.10 -4.81
N ASP A 208 16.53 -2.38 -5.96
CA ASP A 208 17.42 -1.43 -6.64
C ASP A 208 16.66 -0.20 -7.15
N MET A 209 15.40 -0.38 -7.54
CA MET A 209 14.51 0.72 -7.89
C MET A 209 13.88 1.41 -6.68
N GLY A 210 14.22 1.03 -5.45
CA GLY A 210 13.73 1.68 -4.22
C GLY A 210 12.25 1.41 -3.91
N TYR A 211 11.70 0.29 -4.37
CA TYR A 211 10.33 -0.10 -4.02
C TYR A 211 10.23 -0.55 -2.57
N THR A 212 9.15 -0.12 -1.92
CA THR A 212 8.71 -0.63 -0.62
C THR A 212 7.58 -1.63 -0.81
N THR A 213 7.70 -2.80 -0.18
CA THR A 213 6.62 -3.78 -0.16
C THR A 213 5.60 -3.43 0.91
N LEU A 214 4.33 -3.35 0.52
CA LEU A 214 3.23 -3.06 1.42
C LEU A 214 2.53 -4.33 1.90
N THR A 215 2.04 -4.28 3.13
CA THR A 215 1.05 -5.25 3.62
C THR A 215 -0.33 -4.98 3.04
N MET A 216 -1.23 -5.96 3.10
CA MET A 216 -2.64 -5.73 2.72
C MET A 216 -3.34 -4.73 3.65
N TYR A 217 -2.92 -4.59 4.91
CA TYR A 217 -3.43 -3.56 5.84
C TYR A 217 -3.06 -2.14 5.38
N GLN A 218 -1.83 -1.95 4.90
CA GLN A 218 -1.42 -0.68 4.32
C GLN A 218 -2.16 -0.38 3.00
N LEU A 219 -2.40 -1.41 2.18
CA LEU A 219 -3.21 -1.26 0.96
C LEU A 219 -4.66 -0.87 1.28
N GLU A 220 -5.26 -1.46 2.32
CA GLU A 220 -6.58 -1.07 2.82
C GLU A 220 -6.58 0.38 3.31
N GLY A 221 -5.56 0.80 4.07
CA GLY A 221 -5.37 2.18 4.48
C GLY A 221 -5.31 3.15 3.30
N TYR A 222 -4.60 2.79 2.23
CA TYR A 222 -4.55 3.55 0.99
C TYR A 222 -5.89 3.66 0.27
N LEU A 223 -6.62 2.54 0.14
CA LEU A 223 -7.95 2.53 -0.47
C LEU A 223 -8.95 3.43 0.26
N ASN A 224 -8.81 3.47 1.59
CA ASN A 224 -9.67 4.25 2.48
C ASN A 224 -9.16 5.69 2.71
N ASN A 225 -8.10 6.12 2.01
CA ASN A 225 -7.49 7.45 2.18
C ASN A 225 -7.03 7.75 3.63
N ARG A 226 -6.41 6.78 4.31
CA ARG A 226 -6.01 6.87 5.73
C ARG A 226 -4.50 6.76 5.98
N ALA A 227 -3.68 6.61 4.94
CA ALA A 227 -2.25 6.38 5.11
C ALA A 227 -1.44 7.09 4.03
N ASN A 228 -0.39 7.80 4.45
CA ASN A 228 0.65 8.24 3.54
C ASN A 228 1.59 7.06 3.24
N LEU A 229 1.85 6.81 1.97
CA LEU A 229 2.67 5.68 1.51
C LEU A 229 3.73 6.14 0.50
N PRO A 230 4.88 5.44 0.39
CA PRO A 230 5.90 5.78 -0.59
C PRO A 230 5.34 5.69 -2.02
N ALA A 231 5.72 6.60 -2.90
CA ALA A 231 5.32 6.57 -4.31
C ALA A 231 5.65 5.20 -4.95
N ARG A 232 6.87 4.72 -4.72
CA ARG A 232 7.37 3.40 -5.15
C ARG A 232 6.91 2.32 -4.17
N SER A 233 5.62 1.98 -4.25
CA SER A 233 4.99 0.92 -3.45
C SER A 233 4.57 -0.26 -4.33
N VAL A 234 4.65 -1.47 -3.78
CA VAL A 234 4.16 -2.70 -4.42
C VAL A 234 3.62 -3.66 -3.35
N VAL A 235 2.57 -4.41 -3.65
CA VAL A 235 2.10 -5.52 -2.81
C VAL A 235 2.52 -6.82 -3.47
N ILE A 236 3.07 -7.76 -2.70
CA ILE A 236 3.46 -9.09 -3.19
C ILE A 236 2.53 -10.13 -2.57
N THR A 237 1.83 -10.90 -3.41
CA THR A 237 0.89 -11.93 -2.96
C THR A 237 1.23 -13.30 -3.54
N PHE A 238 1.00 -14.33 -2.75
CA PHE A 238 1.16 -15.73 -3.12
C PHE A 238 -0.13 -16.49 -2.86
N ASP A 239 -0.65 -17.16 -3.88
CA ASP A 239 -1.87 -17.97 -3.74
C ASP A 239 -1.52 -19.45 -3.42
N ASP A 240 -2.54 -20.25 -3.10
CA ASP A 240 -2.53 -21.70 -2.82
C ASP A 240 -1.91 -22.19 -1.50
N GLY A 241 -0.90 -21.52 -0.94
CA GLY A 241 -0.19 -21.99 0.24
C GLY A 241 0.79 -23.14 -0.04
N LEU A 242 1.49 -23.08 -1.17
CA LEU A 242 2.43 -24.10 -1.61
C LEU A 242 3.72 -24.13 -0.78
N LYS A 243 4.22 -25.33 -0.47
CA LYS A 243 5.46 -25.59 0.28
C LYS A 243 6.69 -24.95 -0.37
N SER A 244 6.70 -24.84 -1.70
CA SER A 244 7.73 -24.13 -2.46
C SER A 244 7.94 -22.68 -2.03
N VAL A 245 6.87 -22.00 -1.60
CA VAL A 245 6.92 -20.57 -1.23
C VAL A 245 7.75 -20.41 0.06
N SER A 246 7.47 -21.23 1.07
CA SER A 246 8.31 -21.30 2.28
C SER A 246 9.75 -21.69 1.95
N ARG A 247 9.95 -22.62 1.01
CA ARG A 247 11.29 -23.10 0.66
C ARG A 247 12.15 -22.08 -0.11
N TYR A 248 11.55 -21.33 -1.03
CA TYR A 248 12.30 -20.53 -2.00
C TYR A 248 11.94 -19.05 -2.04
N ALA A 249 10.69 -18.67 -1.79
CA ALA A 249 10.29 -17.25 -1.78
C ALA A 249 10.73 -16.57 -0.48
N HIS A 250 10.44 -17.24 0.66
CA HIS A 250 10.73 -16.74 2.00
C HIS A 250 12.17 -16.27 2.21
N PRO A 251 13.21 -17.07 1.93
CA PRO A 251 14.59 -16.61 2.17
C PRO A 251 14.97 -15.39 1.33
N VAL A 252 14.50 -15.30 0.09
CA VAL A 252 14.76 -14.17 -0.82
C VAL A 252 14.08 -12.90 -0.30
N LEU A 253 12.80 -12.98 0.07
CA LEU A 253 12.07 -11.84 0.62
C LEU A 253 12.67 -11.37 1.95
N LYS A 254 13.04 -12.32 2.82
CA LYS A 254 13.69 -12.04 4.11
C LYS A 254 15.00 -11.30 3.93
N GLN A 255 15.82 -11.71 2.96
CA GLN A 255 17.10 -11.06 2.65
C GLN A 255 16.94 -9.56 2.33
N TYR A 256 15.84 -9.16 1.69
CA TYR A 256 15.57 -7.76 1.34
C TYR A 256 14.70 -7.02 2.35
N GLY A 257 14.30 -7.66 3.45
CA GLY A 257 13.34 -7.08 4.40
C GLY A 257 11.95 -6.85 3.81
N PHE A 258 11.62 -7.55 2.72
CA PHE A 258 10.33 -7.46 2.06
C PHE A 258 9.25 -8.23 2.81
N LYS A 259 8.03 -7.70 2.75
CA LYS A 259 6.82 -8.32 3.28
C LYS A 259 5.94 -8.81 2.14
N ALA A 260 5.20 -9.87 2.40
CA ALA A 260 4.27 -10.44 1.43
C ALA A 260 3.04 -11.02 2.12
N THR A 261 2.00 -11.28 1.34
CA THR A 261 0.78 -11.95 1.80
C THR A 261 0.69 -13.32 1.15
N ALA A 262 0.40 -14.36 1.93
CA ALA A 262 0.07 -15.67 1.40
C ALA A 262 -1.42 -15.95 1.61
N PHE A 263 -2.18 -16.10 0.52
CA PHE A 263 -3.56 -16.55 0.53
C PHE A 263 -3.57 -18.08 0.58
N ILE A 264 -3.98 -18.64 1.72
CA ILE A 264 -3.88 -20.06 2.03
C ILE A 264 -5.22 -20.77 1.83
N ILE A 265 -5.22 -21.90 1.13
CA ILE A 265 -6.36 -22.82 1.09
C ILE A 265 -6.35 -23.60 2.39
N SER A 266 -7.19 -23.23 3.36
CA SER A 266 -7.05 -23.72 4.73
C SER A 266 -7.25 -25.25 4.87
N SER A 267 -8.05 -25.89 4.02
CA SER A 267 -8.20 -27.36 4.02
C SER A 267 -6.97 -28.12 3.51
N ARG A 268 -6.01 -27.44 2.86
CA ARG A 268 -4.81 -28.07 2.28
C ARG A 268 -3.60 -28.03 3.20
N ILE A 269 -3.66 -27.28 4.30
CA ILE A 269 -2.61 -27.21 5.32
C ILE A 269 -2.30 -28.61 5.83
N LYS A 270 -1.01 -28.95 5.91
CA LYS A 270 -0.58 -30.26 6.42
C LYS A 270 -0.30 -30.22 7.91
N ARG A 271 -0.64 -31.29 8.61
CA ARG A 271 -0.30 -31.42 10.03
C ARG A 271 1.22 -31.50 10.25
N HIS A 272 1.92 -32.19 9.36
CA HIS A 272 3.37 -32.39 9.41
C HIS A 272 4.02 -32.08 8.05
N PRO A 273 5.30 -31.68 8.02
CA PRO A 273 6.03 -31.44 6.78
C PRO A 273 6.04 -32.67 5.87
N GLN A 274 5.79 -32.45 4.58
CA GLN A 274 5.96 -33.47 3.55
C GLN A 274 7.44 -33.57 3.14
N LYS A 275 7.94 -34.75 2.76
CA LYS A 275 9.26 -34.86 2.09
C LYS A 275 9.22 -34.07 0.78
N TRP A 276 10.21 -33.22 0.52
CA TRP A 276 10.23 -32.37 -0.68
C TRP A 276 10.20 -33.23 -1.96
N ASP A 277 9.23 -32.95 -2.82
CA ASP A 277 9.10 -33.53 -4.16
C ASP A 277 8.66 -32.43 -5.13
N PRO A 278 9.56 -31.88 -5.96
CA PRO A 278 9.24 -30.81 -6.89
C PRO A 278 8.34 -31.27 -8.06
N LYS A 279 8.08 -32.58 -8.18
CA LYS A 279 7.16 -33.15 -9.18
C LYS A 279 5.72 -33.21 -8.66
N SER A 280 5.42 -32.75 -7.45
CA SER A 280 4.06 -32.70 -6.91
C SER A 280 3.71 -31.32 -6.35
N LEU A 281 2.41 -31.01 -6.32
CA LEU A 281 1.92 -29.84 -5.58
C LEU A 281 1.87 -30.20 -4.10
N GLN A 282 2.81 -29.65 -3.35
CA GLN A 282 2.91 -29.83 -1.90
C GLN A 282 2.46 -28.56 -1.20
N PHE A 283 1.74 -28.72 -0.10
CA PHE A 283 1.18 -27.61 0.67
C PHE A 283 1.92 -27.48 1.99
N MET A 284 2.04 -26.25 2.47
CA MET A 284 2.74 -25.99 3.73
C MET A 284 2.07 -26.71 4.90
N SER A 285 2.92 -27.19 5.79
CA SER A 285 2.51 -27.69 7.10
C SER A 285 2.37 -26.56 8.13
N ILE A 286 1.75 -26.86 9.27
CA ILE A 286 1.62 -25.93 10.41
C ILE A 286 2.99 -25.34 10.79
N SER A 287 4.02 -26.17 10.93
CA SER A 287 5.37 -25.70 11.29
C SER A 287 6.03 -24.84 10.21
N GLU A 288 5.72 -25.09 8.93
CA GLU A 288 6.25 -24.27 7.82
C GLU A 288 5.55 -22.93 7.72
N LEU A 289 4.25 -22.86 8.02
CA LEU A 289 3.54 -21.59 8.15
C LEU A 289 4.08 -20.78 9.34
N GLU A 290 4.25 -21.40 10.51
CA GLU A 290 4.84 -20.72 11.67
C GLU A 290 6.26 -20.21 11.39
N GLY A 291 7.06 -20.98 10.65
CA GLY A 291 8.45 -20.63 10.33
C GLY A 291 8.65 -19.43 9.39
N ILE A 292 7.59 -18.89 8.77
CA ILE A 292 7.71 -17.82 7.77
C ILE A 292 6.93 -16.53 8.12
N LYS A 293 6.38 -16.43 9.35
CA LYS A 293 5.58 -15.29 9.83
C LYS A 293 6.37 -13.97 9.96
N ASP A 294 7.69 -14.04 9.95
CA ASP A 294 8.56 -12.87 9.93
C ASP A 294 8.50 -12.11 8.58
N VAL A 295 8.03 -12.76 7.51
CA VAL A 295 7.88 -12.18 6.16
C VAL A 295 6.42 -12.16 5.71
N PHE A 296 5.69 -13.24 5.99
CA PHE A 296 4.36 -13.48 5.43
C PHE A 296 3.23 -13.17 6.40
N ASP A 297 2.26 -12.43 5.90
CA ASP A 297 0.91 -12.36 6.47
C ASP A 297 0.01 -13.42 5.83
N PHE A 298 -0.77 -14.14 6.64
CA PHE A 298 -1.62 -15.24 6.15
C PHE A 298 -3.08 -14.82 6.05
N GLN A 299 -3.64 -15.01 4.85
CA GLN A 299 -4.98 -14.59 4.48
C GLN A 299 -5.73 -15.73 3.77
N SER A 300 -7.02 -15.55 3.49
CA SER A 300 -7.87 -16.65 3.03
C SER A 300 -7.79 -16.86 1.51
N HIS A 301 -7.57 -18.11 1.09
CA HIS A 301 -7.87 -18.57 -0.27
C HIS A 301 -9.01 -19.59 -0.27
N THR A 302 -10.02 -19.34 0.56
CA THR A 302 -11.15 -20.25 0.85
C THR A 302 -10.74 -21.47 1.65
N HIS A 303 -11.72 -22.20 2.19
CA HIS A 303 -11.45 -23.47 2.84
C HIS A 303 -11.36 -24.60 1.82
N PHE A 304 -12.40 -24.82 1.03
CA PHE A 304 -12.54 -25.96 0.14
C PHE A 304 -12.99 -25.59 -1.29
N LEU A 305 -13.29 -24.31 -1.54
CA LEU A 305 -13.84 -23.84 -2.83
C LEU A 305 -12.80 -23.65 -3.94
N HIS A 306 -11.51 -23.88 -3.67
CA HIS A 306 -10.46 -23.90 -4.68
C HIS A 306 -10.46 -25.17 -5.56
N ARG A 307 -11.53 -25.34 -6.34
CA ARG A 307 -11.75 -26.47 -7.26
C ARG A 307 -12.52 -26.01 -8.49
N VAL A 308 -12.49 -26.84 -9.52
CA VAL A 308 -13.31 -26.68 -10.72
C VAL A 308 -14.30 -27.83 -10.88
N ASP A 309 -15.41 -27.59 -11.56
CA ASP A 309 -16.37 -28.61 -11.96
C ASP A 309 -15.90 -29.40 -13.21
N GLY A 310 -16.76 -30.29 -13.72
CA GLY A 310 -16.48 -31.09 -14.91
C GLY A 310 -16.26 -30.27 -16.19
N GLN A 311 -16.72 -29.01 -16.21
CA GLN A 311 -16.54 -28.06 -17.32
C GLN A 311 -15.38 -27.09 -17.06
N ARG A 312 -14.53 -27.37 -16.06
CA ARG A 312 -13.39 -26.54 -15.64
C ARG A 312 -13.78 -25.13 -15.17
N ARG A 313 -15.01 -24.94 -14.69
CA ARG A 313 -15.46 -23.66 -14.10
C ARG A 313 -15.23 -23.68 -12.59
N PRO A 314 -14.86 -22.56 -11.96
CA PRO A 314 -14.71 -22.49 -10.51
C PRO A 314 -15.99 -22.91 -9.79
N ILE A 315 -15.90 -23.92 -8.90
CA ILE A 315 -17.11 -24.42 -8.20
C ILE A 315 -17.74 -23.35 -7.30
N LEU A 316 -16.96 -22.35 -6.88
CA LEU A 316 -17.45 -21.18 -6.14
C LEU A 316 -18.67 -20.53 -6.84
N LEU A 317 -18.68 -20.51 -8.17
CA LEU A 317 -19.73 -19.85 -8.96
C LEU A 317 -21.06 -20.62 -8.99
N SER A 318 -21.05 -21.91 -8.65
CA SER A 318 -22.25 -22.76 -8.62
C SER A 318 -22.73 -23.10 -7.21
N ARG A 319 -22.06 -22.60 -6.17
CA ARG A 319 -22.48 -22.81 -4.78
C ARG A 319 -23.53 -21.78 -4.35
N SER A 320 -24.43 -22.22 -3.47
CA SER A 320 -25.39 -21.35 -2.80
C SER A 320 -24.68 -20.36 -1.87
N TYR A 321 -25.32 -19.22 -1.63
CA TYR A 321 -24.85 -18.21 -0.68
C TYR A 321 -24.39 -18.80 0.66
N HIS A 322 -25.23 -19.63 1.29
CA HIS A 322 -24.94 -20.23 2.60
C HIS A 322 -23.68 -21.10 2.60
N ASN A 323 -23.47 -21.88 1.52
CA ASN A 323 -22.28 -22.72 1.39
C ASN A 323 -21.01 -21.88 1.20
N ILE A 324 -21.10 -20.78 0.46
CA ILE A 324 -19.96 -19.87 0.27
C ILE A 324 -19.62 -19.16 1.58
N LEU A 325 -20.61 -18.59 2.26
CA LEU A 325 -20.42 -17.92 3.55
C LEU A 325 -19.80 -18.86 4.58
N PHE A 326 -20.36 -20.07 4.73
CA PHE A 326 -19.84 -21.06 5.66
C PHE A 326 -18.37 -21.44 5.38
N ASP A 327 -18.02 -21.66 4.10
CA ASP A 327 -16.64 -21.96 3.70
C ASP A 327 -15.67 -20.81 4.03
N PHE A 328 -16.09 -19.58 3.73
CA PHE A 328 -15.32 -18.36 3.98
C PHE A 328 -15.06 -18.15 5.47
N GLU A 329 -16.09 -18.24 6.30
CA GLU A 329 -15.94 -18.14 7.75
C GLU A 329 -15.09 -19.30 8.32
N HIS A 330 -15.28 -20.51 7.82
CA HIS A 330 -14.48 -21.66 8.24
C HIS A 330 -13.00 -21.42 7.92
N SER A 331 -12.70 -20.89 6.73
CA SER A 331 -11.34 -20.54 6.35
C SER A 331 -10.71 -19.52 7.29
N ARG A 332 -11.45 -18.46 7.65
CA ARG A 332 -11.00 -17.46 8.62
C ARG A 332 -10.72 -18.07 9.99
N ARG A 333 -11.65 -18.90 10.50
CA ARG A 333 -11.48 -19.59 11.80
C ARG A 333 -10.25 -20.50 11.80
N ALA A 334 -10.07 -21.28 10.74
CA ALA A 334 -8.94 -22.19 10.60
C ALA A 334 -7.59 -21.45 10.54
N LEU A 335 -7.53 -20.33 9.82
CA LEU A 335 -6.34 -19.49 9.70
C LEU A 335 -6.09 -18.59 10.93
N GLY A 336 -7.11 -18.42 11.78
CA GLY A 336 -7.07 -17.67 13.03
C GLY A 336 -5.95 -18.08 14.00
N GLN A 337 -5.48 -19.33 13.91
CA GLN A 337 -4.33 -19.81 14.69
C GLN A 337 -2.99 -19.18 14.27
N PHE A 338 -2.87 -18.76 13.00
CA PHE A 338 -1.66 -18.15 12.45
C PHE A 338 -1.75 -16.62 12.43
N ASN A 339 -2.93 -16.10 12.09
CA ASN A 339 -3.22 -14.67 12.04
C ASN A 339 -4.62 -14.42 12.61
N ARG A 340 -4.74 -13.61 13.68
CA ARG A 340 -6.03 -13.27 14.28
C ARG A 340 -6.87 -12.34 13.40
N HIS A 341 -6.25 -11.67 12.43
CA HIS A 341 -6.85 -10.68 11.54
C HIS A 341 -6.88 -11.19 10.09
N VAL A 342 -7.55 -12.33 9.87
CA VAL A 342 -7.78 -12.89 8.52
C VAL A 342 -8.86 -12.07 7.79
N LEU A 343 -8.51 -10.85 7.37
CA LEU A 343 -9.43 -9.85 6.81
C LEU A 343 -9.49 -9.85 5.29
N TYR A 344 -8.63 -10.61 4.61
CA TYR A 344 -8.50 -10.54 3.16
C TYR A 344 -8.73 -11.89 2.48
N LEU A 345 -9.32 -11.83 1.29
CA LEU A 345 -9.66 -12.99 0.46
C LEU A 345 -9.00 -12.89 -0.91
N SER A 346 -8.48 -14.01 -1.43
CA SER A 346 -8.23 -14.18 -2.87
C SER A 346 -9.27 -15.14 -3.43
N TYR A 347 -9.99 -14.73 -4.47
CA TYR A 347 -10.98 -15.62 -5.11
C TYR A 347 -10.26 -16.71 -5.92
N PRO A 348 -10.58 -18.01 -5.70
CA PRO A 348 -10.02 -19.09 -6.50
C PRO A 348 -10.22 -18.86 -7.99
N PHE A 349 -9.11 -18.97 -8.75
CA PHE A 349 -9.07 -18.74 -10.21
C PHE A 349 -9.55 -17.33 -10.64
N GLY A 350 -9.73 -16.39 -9.71
CA GLY A 350 -10.37 -15.10 -9.95
C GLY A 350 -11.87 -15.16 -10.20
N GLY A 351 -12.51 -16.30 -9.98
CA GLY A 351 -13.95 -16.47 -10.20
C GLY A 351 -14.74 -15.81 -9.09
N TYR A 352 -15.59 -14.85 -9.43
CA TYR A 352 -16.56 -14.26 -8.50
C TYR A 352 -17.90 -13.99 -9.19
N ASN A 353 -18.95 -13.86 -8.40
CA ASN A 353 -20.27 -13.36 -8.79
C ASN A 353 -20.90 -12.57 -7.62
N ALA A 354 -22.07 -11.98 -7.81
CA ALA A 354 -22.74 -11.19 -6.77
C ALA A 354 -22.97 -11.97 -5.47
N THR A 355 -23.28 -13.27 -5.57
CA THR A 355 -23.47 -14.16 -4.41
C THR A 355 -22.17 -14.34 -3.62
N ALA A 356 -21.05 -14.58 -4.30
CA ALA A 356 -19.74 -14.73 -3.66
C ALA A 356 -19.25 -13.42 -3.04
N VAL A 357 -19.48 -12.29 -3.71
CA VAL A 357 -19.12 -10.95 -3.18
C VAL A 357 -19.91 -10.65 -1.90
N LYS A 358 -21.23 -10.90 -1.90
CA LYS A 358 -22.07 -10.74 -0.71
C LYS A 358 -21.59 -11.64 0.43
N ALA A 359 -21.33 -12.92 0.14
CA ALA A 359 -20.82 -13.86 1.14
C ALA A 359 -19.43 -13.46 1.68
N ALA A 360 -18.55 -12.88 0.85
CA ALA A 360 -17.25 -12.40 1.29
C ALA A 360 -17.38 -11.25 2.30
N HIS A 361 -18.23 -10.28 1.99
CA HIS A 361 -18.53 -9.18 2.91
C HIS A 361 -19.12 -9.70 4.22
N ASP A 362 -20.14 -10.56 4.16
CA ASP A 362 -20.85 -11.05 5.33
C ASP A 362 -20.00 -12.02 6.18
N ALA A 363 -18.99 -12.68 5.60
CA ALA A 363 -17.96 -13.42 6.33
C ALA A 363 -16.96 -12.50 7.07
N GLY A 364 -17.05 -11.18 6.88
CA GLY A 364 -16.22 -10.17 7.52
C GLY A 364 -14.92 -9.84 6.77
N PHE A 365 -14.79 -10.19 5.49
CA PHE A 365 -13.62 -9.75 4.70
C PHE A 365 -13.74 -8.26 4.37
N HIS A 366 -12.62 -7.55 4.49
CA HIS A 366 -12.51 -6.13 4.21
C HIS A 366 -12.08 -5.87 2.76
N LEU A 367 -11.17 -6.69 2.25
CA LEU A 367 -10.74 -6.66 0.84
C LEU A 367 -10.80 -8.06 0.23
N ALA A 368 -11.06 -8.12 -1.07
CA ALA A 368 -10.88 -9.32 -1.85
C ALA A 368 -10.22 -9.04 -3.20
N VAL A 369 -9.27 -9.90 -3.59
CA VAL A 369 -8.47 -9.77 -4.80
C VAL A 369 -8.90 -10.77 -5.87
N THR A 370 -8.82 -10.33 -7.13
CA THR A 370 -9.23 -11.08 -8.33
C THR A 370 -8.04 -11.37 -9.24
N THR A 371 -8.29 -11.86 -10.45
CA THR A 371 -7.28 -11.99 -11.51
C THR A 371 -7.41 -10.92 -12.60
N VAL A 372 -8.31 -9.96 -12.42
CA VAL A 372 -8.48 -8.84 -13.35
C VAL A 372 -7.19 -8.02 -13.36
N LYS A 373 -6.62 -7.84 -14.56
CA LYS A 373 -5.36 -7.13 -14.75
C LYS A 373 -5.53 -5.64 -14.44
N GLY A 374 -4.73 -5.12 -13.51
CA GLY A 374 -4.66 -3.69 -13.22
C GLY A 374 -4.00 -3.37 -11.89
N LYS A 375 -3.81 -2.07 -11.65
CA LYS A 375 -3.34 -1.52 -10.37
C LYS A 375 -4.52 -1.08 -9.52
N VAL A 376 -4.32 -1.11 -8.20
CA VAL A 376 -5.32 -0.69 -7.21
C VAL A 376 -5.27 0.82 -7.02
N LYS A 377 -6.43 1.48 -7.10
CA LYS A 377 -6.60 2.92 -6.94
C LYS A 377 -7.63 3.24 -5.84
N PRO A 378 -7.55 4.40 -5.16
CA PRO A 378 -8.59 4.80 -4.23
C PRO A 378 -9.94 4.87 -4.96
N GLY A 379 -11.00 4.40 -4.30
CA GLY A 379 -12.32 4.26 -4.90
C GLY A 379 -12.55 3.00 -5.74
N ASP A 380 -11.54 2.14 -5.95
CA ASP A 380 -11.77 0.79 -6.48
C ASP A 380 -12.68 -0.01 -5.52
N ASN A 381 -13.49 -0.92 -6.06
CA ASN A 381 -14.35 -1.77 -5.24
C ASN A 381 -13.48 -2.67 -4.34
N PRO A 382 -13.58 -2.57 -2.99
CA PRO A 382 -12.72 -3.31 -2.07
C PRO A 382 -12.86 -4.83 -2.20
N MET A 383 -14.01 -5.32 -2.67
CA MET A 383 -14.26 -6.75 -2.87
C MET A 383 -13.82 -7.27 -4.23
N LEU A 384 -13.27 -6.44 -5.12
CA LEU A 384 -12.94 -6.80 -6.50
C LEU A 384 -11.60 -6.21 -6.95
N LEU A 385 -10.60 -6.22 -6.07
CA LEU A 385 -9.31 -5.60 -6.35
C LEU A 385 -8.59 -6.32 -7.50
N LYS A 386 -7.95 -5.52 -8.34
CA LYS A 386 -7.17 -5.95 -9.51
C LYS A 386 -5.79 -6.45 -9.06
N ARG A 387 -5.20 -7.36 -9.83
CA ARG A 387 -3.84 -7.85 -9.62
C ARG A 387 -3.04 -7.91 -10.91
N LEU A 388 -1.74 -8.06 -10.78
CA LEU A 388 -0.80 -8.27 -11.87
C LEU A 388 -0.18 -9.65 -11.71
N TYR A 389 -0.55 -10.58 -12.59
CA TYR A 389 0.08 -11.88 -12.65
C TYR A 389 1.50 -11.73 -13.19
N ILE A 390 2.45 -12.32 -12.48
CA ILE A 390 3.81 -12.48 -12.99
C ILE A 390 3.91 -13.91 -13.53
N LEU A 391 3.85 -14.02 -14.85
CA LEU A 391 3.85 -15.28 -15.55
C LEU A 391 5.27 -15.81 -15.70
N ARG A 392 5.38 -17.13 -15.87
CA ARG A 392 6.66 -17.82 -16.13
C ARG A 392 7.47 -17.20 -17.27
N THR A 393 6.80 -16.72 -18.31
CA THR A 393 7.40 -16.15 -19.52
C THR A 393 7.69 -14.66 -19.42
N ASP A 394 7.26 -13.99 -18.35
CA ASP A 394 7.48 -12.56 -18.22
C ASP A 394 8.96 -12.29 -17.97
N SER A 395 9.54 -11.45 -18.82
CA SER A 395 10.90 -10.95 -18.61
C SER A 395 10.91 -9.95 -17.45
N LEU A 396 12.10 -9.62 -16.95
CA LEU A 396 12.25 -8.55 -15.98
C LEU A 396 11.71 -7.22 -16.53
N GLU A 397 11.91 -6.98 -17.83
CA GLU A 397 11.37 -5.81 -18.52
C GLU A 397 9.84 -5.81 -18.52
N THR A 398 9.19 -6.93 -18.87
CA THR A 398 7.74 -7.05 -18.81
C THR A 398 7.20 -6.74 -17.42
N MET A 399 7.81 -7.30 -16.38
CA MET A 399 7.43 -7.00 -15.00
C MET A 399 7.60 -5.51 -14.69
N SER A 400 8.75 -4.92 -15.06
CA SER A 400 9.03 -3.51 -14.78
C SER A 400 7.96 -2.59 -15.38
N ARG A 401 7.57 -2.80 -16.64
CA ARG A 401 6.52 -2.03 -17.35
C ARG A 401 5.16 -2.13 -16.65
N LEU A 402 4.85 -3.28 -16.04
CA LEU A 402 3.60 -3.46 -15.28
C LEU A 402 3.60 -2.70 -13.95
N ILE A 403 4.78 -2.48 -13.35
CA ILE A 403 4.92 -1.93 -11.99
C ILE A 403 5.10 -0.40 -12.02
N VAL A 404 5.93 0.13 -12.92
CA VAL A 404 6.26 1.57 -12.98
C VAL A 404 5.03 2.45 -13.19
N ASN A 405 5.02 3.65 -12.58
CA ASN A 405 3.87 4.54 -12.62
C ASN A 405 3.50 4.95 -14.05
N GLN A 406 4.50 5.37 -14.84
CA GLN A 406 4.38 5.63 -16.26
C GLN A 406 5.45 4.82 -16.99
N PRO A 407 5.09 3.75 -17.71
CA PRO A 407 6.06 3.04 -18.54
C PRO A 407 6.52 3.98 -19.66
N GLN A 408 7.83 4.22 -19.73
CA GLN A 408 8.41 4.80 -20.94
C GLN A 408 8.27 3.77 -22.07
N GLY A 409 7.94 4.25 -23.28
CA GLY A 409 7.57 3.44 -24.46
C GLY A 409 8.59 2.36 -24.81
#